data_AF-A0A813DYM1-F1
#
_entry.id   AF-A0A813DYM1-F1
#
_cell.length_a   1.000
_cell.length_b   1.000
_cell.length_c   1.000
_cell.angle_alpha   90.00
_cell.angle_beta   90.00
_cell.angle_gamma   90.00
#
_symmetry.space_group_name_H-M   'P 1'
#
loop_
_entity.id
_entity.type
_entity.pdbx_description
1 polymer ?
#
loop_
_entity_poly.entity_id
_entity_poly.type
_entity_poly.pdbx_seq_one_letter_code
_entity_poly.pdbx_strand_id
1 'polypeptide(L)'
;EMKLWRTFDWVLCLEVGEHVPKQYADALLSNLKRHARHGLIMSWSEDWEGIGHVNCLSRVQFIALVQEKTGFVLDPEATEAVRAGCEIDYIARTLAVFRAPK
;
A
#
# COMPACT_ATOMS: atom_id res chain seq x y z
N GLU A 1 -15.15 -6.17 -10.76
CA GLU A 1 -13.76 -6.53 -10.37
C GLU A 1 -12.84 -6.46 -11.57
N MET A 2 -11.57 -6.05 -11.37
CA MET A 2 -10.57 -5.96 -12.45
C MET A 2 -9.69 -7.21 -12.47
N LYS A 3 -9.46 -7.79 -13.65
CA LYS A 3 -8.62 -8.97 -13.86
C LYS A 3 -7.72 -8.78 -15.08
N LEU A 4 -6.41 -8.84 -14.87
CA LEU A 4 -5.40 -8.64 -15.91
C LEU A 4 -4.93 -9.94 -16.60
N TRP A 5 -5.48 -11.10 -16.19
CA TRP A 5 -5.11 -12.45 -16.70
C TRP A 5 -3.62 -12.80 -16.57
N ARG A 6 -2.89 -12.07 -15.74
CA ARG A 6 -1.51 -12.32 -15.33
C ARG A 6 -1.30 -11.84 -13.90
N THR A 7 -0.24 -12.30 -13.27
CA THR A 7 0.25 -11.80 -11.98
C THR A 7 1.66 -11.23 -12.15
N PHE A 8 2.10 -10.49 -11.15
CA PHE A 8 3.44 -9.94 -11.06
C PHE A 8 4.09 -10.45 -9.78
N ASP A 9 5.42 -10.59 -9.80
CA ASP A 9 6.16 -10.96 -8.60
C ASP A 9 5.95 -9.90 -7.50
N TRP A 10 6.02 -8.62 -7.86
CA TRP A 10 5.75 -7.50 -6.95
C TRP A 10 4.81 -6.49 -7.58
N VAL A 11 4.02 -5.84 -6.73
CA VAL A 11 3.16 -4.70 -7.10
C VAL A 11 3.60 -3.46 -6.32
N LEU A 12 3.59 -2.30 -6.96
CA LEU A 12 3.91 -1.00 -6.38
C LEU A 12 2.67 -0.10 -6.46
N CYS A 13 2.32 0.57 -5.36
CA CYS A 13 1.19 1.50 -5.28
C CYS A 13 1.54 2.66 -4.33
N LEU A 14 2.05 3.77 -4.86
CA LEU A 14 2.52 4.90 -4.05
C LEU A 14 1.55 6.07 -4.17
N GLU A 15 1.13 6.64 -3.04
CA GLU A 15 0.28 7.84 -2.97
C GLU A 15 -0.97 7.73 -3.88
N VAL A 16 -1.77 6.69 -3.64
CA VAL A 16 -3.01 6.41 -4.38
C VAL A 16 -4.19 6.24 -3.43
N GLY A 17 -3.98 5.57 -2.29
CA GLY A 17 -5.08 5.18 -1.40
C GLY A 17 -5.83 6.37 -0.82
N GLU A 18 -5.12 7.45 -0.48
CA GLU A 18 -5.66 8.68 0.09
C GLU A 18 -6.57 9.44 -0.87
N HIS A 19 -6.42 9.23 -2.18
CA HIS A 19 -7.28 9.80 -3.22
C HIS A 19 -8.51 8.93 -3.54
N VAL A 20 -8.54 7.69 -3.04
CA VAL A 20 -9.65 6.77 -3.26
C VAL A 20 -10.66 6.91 -2.11
N PRO A 21 -11.94 7.24 -2.42
CA PRO A 21 -12.99 7.32 -1.39
C PRO A 21 -13.04 6.04 -0.55
N LYS A 22 -13.25 6.19 0.76
CA LYS A 22 -13.16 5.09 1.74
C LYS A 22 -13.96 3.85 1.35
N GLN A 23 -15.16 4.01 0.75
CA GLN A 23 -15.97 2.87 0.31
C GLN A 23 -15.33 1.99 -0.78
N TYR A 24 -14.28 2.47 -1.45
CA TYR A 24 -13.57 1.76 -2.52
C TYR A 24 -12.19 1.26 -2.11
N ALA A 25 -11.74 1.52 -0.89
CA ALA A 25 -10.44 1.05 -0.37
C ALA A 25 -10.34 -0.49 -0.43
N ASP A 26 -11.40 -1.19 -0.06
CA ASP A 26 -11.44 -2.66 -0.12
C ASP A 26 -11.29 -3.19 -1.56
N ALA A 27 -11.89 -2.50 -2.54
CA ALA A 27 -11.76 -2.85 -3.95
C ALA A 27 -10.34 -2.60 -4.48
N LEU A 28 -9.72 -1.48 -4.09
CA LEU A 28 -8.32 -1.18 -4.39
C LEU A 28 -7.41 -2.30 -3.88
N LEU A 29 -7.48 -2.61 -2.59
CA LEU A 29 -6.63 -3.62 -1.96
C LEU A 29 -6.88 -5.03 -2.51
N SER A 30 -8.13 -5.37 -2.81
CA SER A 30 -8.48 -6.65 -3.45
C SER A 30 -7.87 -6.77 -4.85
N ASN A 31 -7.86 -5.67 -5.61
CA ASN A 31 -7.22 -5.65 -6.93
C ASN A 31 -5.69 -5.78 -6.81
N LEU A 32 -5.05 -5.10 -5.86
CA LEU A 32 -3.59 -5.20 -5.66
C LEU A 32 -3.21 -6.63 -5.24
N LYS A 33 -3.88 -7.18 -4.22
CA LYS A 33 -3.67 -8.55 -3.73
C LYS A 33 -3.74 -9.58 -4.86
N ARG A 34 -4.77 -9.50 -5.70
CA ARG A 34 -5.00 -10.46 -6.80
C ARG A 34 -3.83 -10.56 -7.78
N HIS A 35 -3.07 -9.49 -7.95
CA HIS A 35 -2.02 -9.40 -8.97
C HIS A 35 -0.60 -9.47 -8.39
N ALA A 36 -0.44 -9.51 -7.06
CA ALA A 36 0.85 -9.60 -6.38
C ALA A 36 1.15 -11.03 -5.91
N ARG A 37 2.25 -11.62 -6.39
CA ARG A 37 2.65 -13.00 -6.04
C ARG A 37 3.58 -13.06 -4.82
N HIS A 38 4.55 -12.17 -4.70
CA HIS A 38 5.53 -12.16 -3.61
C HIS A 38 5.28 -11.05 -2.61
N GLY A 39 4.76 -9.91 -3.07
CA GLY A 39 4.43 -8.83 -2.15
C GLY A 39 3.97 -7.54 -2.80
N LEU A 40 3.72 -6.56 -1.93
CA LEU A 40 3.22 -5.24 -2.24
C LEU A 40 4.14 -4.20 -1.59
N ILE A 41 4.55 -3.20 -2.35
CA ILE A 41 5.20 -1.99 -1.84
C ILE A 41 4.16 -0.88 -1.96
N MET A 42 3.80 -0.26 -0.85
CA MET A 42 2.72 0.72 -0.84
C MET A 42 3.01 1.88 0.12
N SER A 43 2.57 3.08 -0.27
CA SER A 43 2.48 4.25 0.59
C SER A 43 1.05 4.78 0.60
N TRP A 44 0.67 5.41 1.70
CA TRP A 44 -0.67 5.97 1.91
C TRP A 44 -0.53 7.19 2.81
N SER A 45 -0.91 8.36 2.30
CA SER A 45 -0.70 9.61 3.05
C SER A 45 -1.56 9.70 4.31
N GLU A 46 -1.00 10.33 5.34
CA GLU A 46 -1.73 10.78 6.54
C GLU A 46 -2.02 12.29 6.52
N ASP A 47 -1.49 13.02 5.52
CA ASP A 47 -1.65 14.46 5.36
C ASP A 47 -3.03 14.78 4.76
N TRP A 48 -3.87 15.55 5.46
CA TRP A 48 -5.19 15.92 4.95
C TRP A 48 -5.20 17.21 4.12
N GLU A 49 -4.07 17.94 4.06
CA GLU A 49 -3.96 19.19 3.30
C GLU A 49 -3.58 18.94 1.83
N GLY A 50 -3.22 17.70 1.49
CA GLY A 50 -2.91 17.29 0.12
C GLY A 50 -4.10 17.39 -0.84
N ILE A 51 -3.80 17.70 -2.10
CA ILE A 51 -4.82 17.96 -3.13
C ILE A 51 -5.61 16.69 -3.44
N GLY A 52 -6.92 16.72 -3.20
CA GLY A 52 -7.80 15.58 -3.50
C GLY A 52 -7.64 14.42 -2.53
N HIS A 53 -7.08 14.66 -1.35
CA HIS A 53 -7.02 13.70 -0.26
C HIS A 53 -8.40 13.58 0.39
N VAL A 54 -8.98 12.39 0.34
CA VAL A 54 -10.35 12.09 0.82
C VAL A 54 -10.39 10.94 1.81
N ASN A 55 -9.26 10.25 2.02
CA ASN A 55 -9.18 9.04 2.82
C ASN A 55 -7.77 8.84 3.41
N CYS A 56 -7.23 9.84 4.11
CA CYS A 56 -5.90 9.71 4.71
C CYS A 56 -5.94 8.77 5.91
N LEU A 57 -4.85 8.03 6.10
CA LEU A 57 -4.69 7.06 7.17
C LEU A 57 -3.32 7.24 7.81
N SER A 58 -3.24 7.18 9.14
CA SER A 58 -1.93 7.07 9.78
C SER A 58 -1.23 5.80 9.33
N ARG A 59 0.11 5.79 9.35
CA ARG A 59 0.87 4.60 8.93
C ARG A 59 0.44 3.32 9.64
N VAL A 60 0.07 3.40 10.92
CA VAL A 60 -0.43 2.25 11.71
C VAL A 60 -1.78 1.77 11.17
N GLN A 61 -2.71 2.67 10.88
CA GLN A 61 -4.02 2.34 10.32
C GLN A 61 -3.91 1.75 8.91
N PHE A 62 -3.07 2.36 8.08
CA PHE A 62 -2.76 1.90 6.73
C PHE A 62 -2.20 0.45 6.75
N ILE A 63 -1.16 0.19 7.55
CA ILE A 63 -0.58 -1.15 7.68
C ILE A 63 -1.63 -2.15 8.15
N ALA A 64 -2.39 -1.82 9.20
CA ALA A 64 -3.44 -2.70 9.72
C ALA A 64 -4.49 -3.04 8.65
N LEU A 65 -4.95 -2.04 7.90
CA LEU A 65 -5.92 -2.20 6.82
C LEU A 65 -5.38 -3.11 5.70
N VAL A 66 -4.13 -2.91 5.27
CA VAL A 66 -3.51 -3.77 4.25
C VAL A 66 -3.44 -5.22 4.73
N GLN A 67 -2.97 -5.45 5.95
CA GLN A 67 -2.88 -6.81 6.50
C GLN A 67 -4.26 -7.47 6.61
N GLU A 68 -5.27 -6.74 7.12
CA GLU A 68 -6.64 -7.23 7.26
C GLU A 68 -7.25 -7.63 5.90
N LYS A 69 -7.14 -6.76 4.89
CA LYS A 69 -7.82 -6.94 3.60
C LYS A 69 -7.08 -7.86 2.65
N THR A 70 -5.75 -7.90 2.73
CA THR A 70 -4.94 -8.68 1.80
C THR A 70 -4.47 -10.01 2.39
N GLY A 71 -4.30 -10.10 3.71
CA GLY A 71 -3.60 -11.20 4.37
C GLY A 71 -2.07 -11.15 4.17
N PHE A 72 -1.54 -10.11 3.54
CA PHE A 72 -0.10 -9.88 3.47
C PHE A 72 0.41 -9.41 4.82
N VAL A 73 1.70 -9.64 5.09
CA VAL A 73 2.33 -9.32 6.37
C VAL A 73 3.41 -8.26 6.14
N LEU A 74 3.47 -7.27 7.02
CA LEU A 74 4.54 -6.27 7.00
C LEU A 74 5.92 -6.96 7.07
N ASP A 75 6.85 -6.50 6.24
CA ASP A 75 8.27 -6.85 6.28
C ASP A 75 9.04 -5.62 6.81
N PRO A 76 9.36 -5.57 8.12
CA PRO A 76 9.98 -4.40 8.71
C PRO A 76 11.37 -4.13 8.16
N GLU A 77 12.15 -5.17 7.91
CA GLU A 77 13.52 -5.05 7.40
C GLU A 77 13.52 -4.49 5.98
N ALA A 78 12.70 -5.06 5.08
CA ALA A 78 12.57 -4.53 3.72
C ALA A 78 11.95 -3.12 3.72
N THR A 79 11.02 -2.85 4.63
CA THR A 79 10.43 -1.51 4.78
C THR A 79 11.51 -0.48 5.09
N GLU A 80 12.34 -0.70 6.10
CA GLU A 80 13.40 0.26 6.44
C GLU A 80 14.47 0.35 5.34
N ALA A 81 14.82 -0.76 4.69
CA ALA A 81 15.76 -0.74 3.57
C ALA A 81 15.25 0.12 2.40
N VAL A 82 13.97 -0.01 2.02
CA VAL A 82 13.37 0.79 0.95
C VAL A 82 13.24 2.25 1.36
N ARG A 83 12.82 2.53 2.60
CA ARG A 83 12.71 3.90 3.14
C ARG A 83 14.05 4.63 3.12
N ALA A 84 15.15 3.95 3.47
CA ALA A 84 16.49 4.52 3.44
C ALA A 84 16.96 4.88 2.02
N GLY A 85 16.40 4.25 0.98
CA GLY A 85 16.65 4.57 -0.42
C GLY A 85 15.68 5.58 -1.03
N CYS A 86 14.68 6.07 -0.29
CA CYS A 86 13.72 7.04 -0.80
C CYS A 86 14.30 8.47 -0.76
N GLU A 87 14.28 9.14 -1.90
CA GLU A 87 14.68 10.55 -2.02
C GLU A 87 13.55 11.53 -1.68
N ILE A 88 12.31 11.02 -1.53
CA ILE A 88 11.11 11.82 -1.27
C ILE A 88 10.63 11.56 0.15
N ASP A 89 10.80 12.56 1.02
CA ASP A 89 10.54 12.47 2.46
C ASP A 89 9.15 11.98 2.85
N TYR A 90 8.09 12.53 2.24
CA TYR A 90 6.73 12.19 2.65
C TYR A 90 6.36 10.75 2.25
N ILE A 91 6.81 10.28 1.08
CA ILE A 91 6.70 8.87 0.68
C ILE A 91 7.52 8.00 1.63
N ALA A 92 8.75 8.40 1.94
CA ALA A 92 9.61 7.67 2.86
C ALA A 92 8.93 7.47 4.22
N ARG A 93 8.17 8.46 4.72
CA ARG A 93 7.47 8.38 6.01
C ARG A 93 6.30 7.39 6.03
N THR A 94 5.57 7.25 4.93
CA THR A 94 4.34 6.46 4.85
C THR A 94 4.51 5.10 4.16
N LEU A 95 5.66 4.84 3.52
CA LEU A 95 5.95 3.60 2.82
C LEU A 95 6.04 2.38 3.75
N ALA A 96 5.49 1.27 3.26
CA ALA A 96 5.61 -0.06 3.83
C ALA A 96 5.76 -1.14 2.74
N VAL A 97 6.54 -2.17 3.07
CA VAL A 97 6.71 -3.37 2.25
C VAL A 97 5.97 -4.52 2.91
N PHE A 98 5.14 -5.23 2.15
CA PHE A 98 4.35 -6.36 2.60
C PHE A 98 4.69 -7.61 1.80
N ARG A 99 4.73 -8.77 2.47
CA ARG A 99 4.94 -10.09 1.85
C ARG A 99 3.65 -10.86 1.76
N ALA A 100 3.44 -11.51 0.62
CA ALA A 100 2.39 -12.51 0.49
C ALA A 100 2.70 -13.71 1.41
N PRO A 101 1.68 -14.30 2.06
CA PRO A 101 1.88 -15.55 2.80
C PRO A 101 2.36 -16.64 1.83
N LYS A 102 3.17 -17.57 2.35
CA LYS A 102 3.66 -18.74 1.61
C LYS A 102 2.54 -19.70 1.25
#